data_AF-A0A348V924-F1
#
_entry.id   AF-A0A348V924-F1
#
_cell.length_a   1.000
_cell.length_b   1.000
_cell.length_c   1.000
_cell.angle_alpha   90.00
_cell.angle_beta   90.00
_cell.angle_gamma   90.00
#
_symmetry.space_group_name_H-M   'P 1'
#
loop_
_entity.id
_entity.type
_entity.pdbx_description
1 polymer ?
#
loop_
_entity_poly.entity_id
_entity_poly.type
_entity_poly.pdbx_seq_one_letter_code
_entity_poly.pdbx_strand_id
1 'polypeptide(L)'
;QPYRYNGKELDRQLNLDLYDYGARHYDAALAKWLIPDPLAEKYYSISPYAYVANNPVRFIDPEGMRLDEYIFNHNGDYTGKIRKPGEHTGLVLGNDTQKSFIFKFADPKNDPKAIDKGEITGVKIVINDAISKVLDNSGVNKQENKENKIKFITRESDASNLEGEGKMDYVVTAKPLIDGIEQPISADKLYITQTASGAVAHNNYNFGNFLWGAGAGKLGFSKLIVKLGAHINSLRDPHYRRLDSQDDQYSIGLGYKWSKLNK
;
A
#
# COMPACT_ATOMS: atom_id res chain seq x y z
N GLN A 1 4.56 -29.50 20.52
CA GLN A 1 4.40 -29.01 19.13
C GLN A 1 2.98 -28.45 19.02
N PRO A 2 2.77 -27.13 18.86
CA PRO A 2 1.46 -26.55 19.15
C PRO A 2 0.55 -26.41 17.91
N TYR A 3 1.00 -26.83 16.74
CA TYR A 3 0.17 -26.88 15.53
C TYR A 3 -0.70 -28.16 15.56
N ARG A 4 -2.03 -28.01 15.50
CA ARG A 4 -2.95 -29.16 15.36
C ARG A 4 -3.90 -28.99 14.19
N TYR A 5 -5.16 -28.64 14.46
CA TYR A 5 -6.22 -28.55 13.45
C TYR A 5 -5.91 -27.47 12.40
N ASN A 6 -5.97 -27.83 11.12
CA ASN A 6 -5.63 -27.00 9.95
C ASN A 6 -4.27 -26.26 10.03
N GLY A 7 -3.30 -26.83 10.75
CA GLY A 7 -1.97 -26.22 10.91
C GLY A 7 -1.98 -24.94 11.75
N LYS A 8 -3.05 -24.69 12.53
CA LYS A 8 -3.16 -23.55 13.43
C LYS A 8 -2.68 -23.86 14.83
N GLU A 9 -2.18 -22.82 15.48
CA GLU A 9 -1.67 -22.88 16.84
C GLU A 9 -2.84 -23.07 17.82
N LEU A 10 -2.70 -24.06 18.69
CA LEU A 10 -3.64 -24.29 19.79
C LEU A 10 -3.23 -23.43 20.99
N ASP A 11 -4.04 -22.42 21.28
CA ASP A 11 -3.96 -21.64 22.51
C ASP A 11 -4.76 -22.33 23.63
N ARG A 12 -4.16 -22.38 24.81
CA ARG A 12 -4.72 -22.97 26.04
C ARG A 12 -4.67 -22.04 27.24
N GLN A 13 -4.28 -20.78 27.06
CA GLN A 13 -4.04 -19.84 28.15
C GLN A 13 -5.27 -19.60 29.05
N LEU A 14 -6.49 -19.82 28.52
CA LEU A 14 -7.75 -19.64 29.23
C LEU A 14 -8.43 -20.96 29.65
N ASN A 15 -7.72 -22.09 29.65
CA ASN A 15 -8.32 -23.45 29.78
C ASN A 15 -9.39 -23.75 28.72
N LEU A 16 -9.39 -23.02 27.61
CA LEU A 16 -10.19 -23.25 26.42
C LEU A 16 -9.25 -23.75 25.32
N ASP A 17 -9.59 -24.85 24.64
CA ASP A 17 -8.81 -25.39 23.51
C ASP A 17 -9.16 -24.60 22.23
N LEU A 18 -8.61 -23.39 22.09
CA LEU A 18 -8.90 -22.48 20.98
C LEU A 18 -7.80 -22.49 19.92
N TYR A 19 -8.20 -22.43 18.67
CA TYR A 19 -7.27 -22.31 17.55
C TYR A 19 -7.14 -20.86 17.12
N ASP A 20 -5.91 -20.36 17.08
CA ASP A 20 -5.63 -19.01 16.60
C ASP A 20 -5.48 -19.01 15.06
N TYR A 21 -6.43 -18.36 14.39
CA TYR A 21 -6.43 -18.15 12.94
C TYR A 21 -5.97 -16.74 12.55
N GLY A 22 -5.47 -15.95 13.50
CA GLY A 22 -5.00 -14.57 13.31
C GLY A 22 -6.13 -13.57 13.45
N ALA A 23 -7.12 -13.59 12.55
CA ALA A 23 -8.25 -12.66 12.64
C ALA A 23 -9.28 -13.02 13.71
N ARG A 24 -9.39 -14.31 14.03
CA ARG A 24 -10.42 -14.87 14.91
C ARG A 24 -9.87 -16.10 15.65
N HIS A 25 -10.37 -16.32 16.86
CA HIS A 25 -10.19 -17.58 17.57
C HIS A 25 -11.33 -18.55 17.21
N TYR A 26 -10.96 -19.77 16.85
CA TYR A 26 -11.86 -20.85 16.49
C TYR A 26 -11.98 -21.88 17.60
N ASP A 27 -13.22 -22.18 18.00
CA ASP A 27 -13.52 -23.29 18.89
C ASP A 27 -13.88 -24.52 18.05
N ALA A 28 -12.99 -25.52 18.05
CA ALA A 28 -13.19 -26.75 17.30
C ALA A 28 -14.21 -27.70 17.94
N ALA A 29 -14.44 -27.61 19.26
CA ALA A 29 -15.45 -28.42 19.94
C ALA A 29 -16.86 -27.93 19.58
N LEU A 30 -17.04 -26.62 19.44
CA LEU A 30 -18.31 -26.01 19.01
C LEU A 30 -18.43 -25.85 17.49
N ALA A 31 -17.34 -26.06 16.75
CA ALA A 31 -17.19 -25.81 15.33
C ALA A 31 -17.59 -24.39 14.90
N LYS A 32 -17.26 -23.38 15.71
CA LYS A 32 -17.67 -21.98 15.51
C LYS A 32 -16.55 -20.99 15.80
N TRP A 33 -16.67 -19.80 15.22
CA TRP A 33 -15.89 -18.65 15.63
C TRP A 33 -16.41 -18.09 16.96
N LEU A 34 -15.52 -17.57 17.81
CA LEU A 34 -15.93 -16.92 19.06
C LEU A 34 -16.44 -15.48 18.88
N ILE A 35 -16.09 -14.85 17.76
CA ILE A 35 -16.53 -13.49 17.40
C ILE A 35 -17.21 -13.50 16.02
N PRO A 36 -18.16 -12.58 15.77
CA PRO A 36 -18.77 -12.43 14.46
C PRO A 36 -17.75 -12.25 13.35
N ASP A 37 -18.01 -12.85 12.19
CA ASP A 37 -17.25 -12.61 10.97
C ASP A 37 -17.29 -11.12 10.62
N PRO A 38 -16.14 -10.44 10.45
CA PRO A 38 -16.10 -9.06 9.99
C PRO A 38 -16.77 -8.84 8.62
N LEU A 39 -16.99 -9.91 7.86
CA LEU A 39 -17.70 -9.92 6.57
C LEU A 39 -19.11 -10.49 6.66
N ALA A 40 -19.68 -10.63 7.87
CA ALA A 40 -21.02 -11.21 8.08
C ALA A 40 -22.11 -10.51 7.24
N GLU A 41 -22.00 -9.19 7.05
CA GLU A 41 -22.94 -8.41 6.22
C GLU A 41 -22.94 -8.79 4.74
N LYS A 42 -21.91 -9.50 4.26
CA LYS A 42 -21.89 -10.05 2.88
C LYS A 42 -22.66 -11.35 2.75
N TYR A 43 -23.03 -12.00 3.86
CA TYR A 43 -23.61 -13.34 3.89
C TYR A 43 -24.76 -13.44 4.90
N TYR A 44 -25.84 -12.67 4.71
CA TYR A 44 -27.01 -12.70 5.61
C TYR A 44 -27.62 -14.09 5.83
N SER A 45 -27.48 -15.00 4.86
CA SER A 45 -27.97 -16.38 4.94
C SER A 45 -27.07 -17.33 5.75
N ILE A 46 -25.88 -16.87 6.17
CA ILE A 46 -24.90 -17.66 6.89
C ILE A 46 -24.70 -17.02 8.26
N SER A 47 -24.70 -17.84 9.32
CA SER A 47 -24.45 -17.32 10.67
C SER A 47 -23.10 -16.59 10.71
N PRO A 48 -23.01 -15.40 11.34
CA PRO A 48 -21.75 -14.68 11.54
C PRO A 48 -20.68 -15.50 12.26
N TYR A 49 -21.07 -16.57 12.95
CA TYR A 49 -20.17 -17.44 13.71
C TYR A 49 -19.83 -18.75 12.98
N ALA A 50 -20.37 -18.97 11.77
CA ALA A 50 -20.16 -20.21 11.03
C ALA A 50 -18.73 -20.34 10.52
N TYR A 51 -18.09 -21.47 10.82
CA TYR A 51 -16.78 -21.80 10.26
C TYR A 51 -16.95 -22.36 8.84
N VAL A 52 -16.32 -21.71 7.85
CA VAL A 52 -16.32 -22.09 6.42
C VAL A 52 -17.68 -22.51 5.84
N ALA A 53 -18.74 -21.76 6.17
CA ALA A 53 -20.11 -22.07 5.76
C ALA A 53 -20.58 -23.49 6.14
N ASN A 54 -20.13 -23.99 7.30
CA ASN A 54 -20.42 -25.32 7.84
C ASN A 54 -19.93 -26.49 6.95
N ASN A 55 -18.92 -26.27 6.10
CA ASN A 55 -18.31 -27.34 5.31
C ASN A 55 -16.79 -27.44 5.53
N PRO A 56 -16.34 -27.80 6.76
CA PRO A 56 -14.93 -27.91 7.14
C PRO A 56 -14.20 -29.11 6.52
N VAL A 57 -14.94 -30.03 5.90
CA VAL A 57 -14.34 -31.15 5.14
C VAL A 57 -13.81 -30.67 3.80
N ARG A 58 -14.48 -29.71 3.18
CA ARG A 58 -14.13 -29.17 1.86
C ARG A 58 -13.31 -27.89 1.93
N PHE A 59 -13.49 -27.10 2.98
CA PHE A 59 -12.93 -25.74 3.07
C PHE A 59 -12.13 -25.55 4.36
N ILE A 60 -11.08 -24.75 4.24
CA ILE A 60 -10.25 -24.27 5.36
C ILE A 60 -10.28 -22.74 5.25
N ASP A 61 -10.49 -22.02 6.36
CA ASP A 61 -10.36 -20.57 6.41
C ASP A 61 -8.95 -20.25 6.90
N PRO A 62 -7.97 -19.88 6.05
CA PRO A 62 -6.57 -19.86 6.45
C PRO A 62 -6.19 -18.66 7.31
N GLU A 63 -6.99 -17.58 7.32
CA GLU A 63 -6.68 -16.36 8.09
C GLU A 63 -7.88 -15.83 8.89
N GLY A 64 -8.99 -16.57 8.91
CA GLY A 64 -10.24 -16.08 9.49
C GLY A 64 -10.87 -14.94 8.69
N MET A 65 -10.42 -14.68 7.45
CA MET A 65 -10.91 -13.65 6.52
C MET A 65 -10.73 -14.11 5.06
N ARG A 66 -11.61 -13.62 4.16
CA ARG A 66 -11.50 -13.84 2.70
C ARG A 66 -10.56 -12.81 2.07
N LEU A 67 -9.53 -13.26 1.35
CA LEU A 67 -8.56 -12.41 0.66
C LEU A 67 -8.47 -12.80 -0.83
N ASP A 68 -8.05 -11.82 -1.65
CA ASP A 68 -8.13 -11.84 -3.12
C ASP A 68 -6.81 -11.41 -3.76
N GLU A 69 -6.46 -12.04 -4.88
CA GLU A 69 -5.42 -11.60 -5.82
C GLU A 69 -6.07 -10.86 -7.00
N TYR A 70 -5.77 -9.57 -7.12
CA TYR A 70 -6.32 -8.66 -8.14
C TYR A 70 -5.52 -8.74 -9.44
N ILE A 71 -6.18 -9.02 -10.55
CA ILE A 71 -5.55 -9.30 -11.85
C ILE A 71 -5.65 -8.07 -12.76
N PHE A 72 -4.51 -7.64 -13.27
CA PHE A 72 -4.36 -6.56 -14.23
C PHE A 72 -3.79 -7.11 -15.54
N ASN A 73 -4.26 -6.61 -16.68
CA ASN A 73 -3.68 -6.97 -17.97
C ASN A 73 -2.28 -6.34 -18.16
N HIS A 74 -1.61 -6.62 -19.28
CA HIS A 74 -0.30 -6.07 -19.60
C HIS A 74 -0.28 -4.54 -19.81
N ASN A 75 -1.46 -3.92 -20.04
CA ASN A 75 -1.62 -2.46 -20.13
C ASN A 75 -1.86 -1.82 -18.74
N GLY A 76 -2.01 -2.65 -17.70
CA GLY A 76 -2.30 -2.23 -16.35
C GLY A 76 -3.78 -2.05 -16.03
N ASP A 77 -4.71 -2.41 -16.90
CA ASP A 77 -6.14 -2.28 -16.60
C ASP A 77 -6.61 -3.43 -15.70
N TYR A 78 -7.46 -3.13 -14.73
CA TYR A 78 -8.07 -4.15 -13.88
C TYR A 78 -9.01 -5.04 -14.68
N THR A 79 -8.82 -6.36 -14.56
CA THR A 79 -9.59 -7.36 -15.34
C THR A 79 -10.44 -8.28 -14.46
N GLY A 80 -10.23 -8.28 -13.16
CA GLY A 80 -10.93 -9.13 -12.22
C GLY A 80 -10.01 -9.61 -11.10
N LYS A 81 -10.52 -10.51 -10.26
CA LYS A 81 -9.77 -11.04 -9.13
C LYS A 81 -10.04 -12.52 -8.92
N ILE A 82 -9.05 -13.21 -8.38
CA ILE A 82 -9.18 -14.61 -7.96
C ILE A 82 -9.00 -14.72 -6.46
N ARG A 83 -9.67 -15.73 -5.88
CA ARG A 83 -9.57 -16.00 -4.45
C ARG A 83 -8.26 -16.70 -4.15
N LYS A 84 -7.60 -16.30 -3.06
CA LYS A 84 -6.35 -16.90 -2.65
C LYS A 84 -6.21 -16.88 -1.12
N PRO A 85 -5.61 -17.91 -0.52
CA PRO A 85 -5.17 -17.84 0.88
C PRO A 85 -3.97 -16.89 1.02
N GLY A 86 -3.85 -16.20 2.15
CA GLY A 86 -2.77 -15.24 2.36
C GLY A 86 -3.18 -13.79 2.09
N GLU A 87 -2.22 -12.87 2.14
CA GLU A 87 -2.43 -11.43 1.95
C GLU A 87 -3.04 -11.06 0.58
N HIS A 88 -3.78 -9.95 0.53
CA HIS A 88 -4.17 -9.31 -0.73
C HIS A 88 -2.93 -8.97 -1.57
N THR A 89 -2.92 -9.43 -2.81
CA THR A 89 -1.85 -9.13 -3.77
C THR A 89 -2.44 -8.67 -5.10
N GLY A 90 -1.64 -7.99 -5.90
CA GLY A 90 -1.95 -7.74 -7.31
C GLY A 90 -1.04 -8.55 -8.22
N LEU A 91 -1.58 -9.00 -9.36
CA LEU A 91 -0.87 -9.69 -10.43
C LEU A 91 -1.01 -8.87 -11.70
N VAL A 92 0.10 -8.39 -12.25
CA VAL A 92 0.14 -7.82 -13.60
C VAL A 92 0.50 -8.96 -14.55
N LEU A 93 -0.37 -9.22 -15.52
CA LEU A 93 -0.14 -10.21 -16.56
C LEU A 93 0.90 -9.70 -17.55
N GLY A 94 1.86 -10.56 -17.86
CA GLY A 94 2.85 -10.33 -18.89
C GLY A 94 2.27 -10.39 -20.30
N ASN A 95 3.13 -10.08 -21.26
CA ASN A 95 2.92 -10.31 -22.69
C ASN A 95 4.08 -11.16 -23.25
N ASP A 96 4.22 -11.24 -24.58
CA ASP A 96 5.27 -12.03 -25.23
C ASP A 96 6.71 -11.59 -24.85
N THR A 97 6.87 -10.36 -24.38
CA THR A 97 8.17 -9.74 -24.05
C THR A 97 8.41 -9.54 -22.56
N GLN A 98 7.34 -9.42 -21.77
CA GLN A 98 7.39 -9.12 -20.35
C GLN A 98 6.73 -10.23 -19.55
N LYS A 99 7.39 -10.71 -18.49
CA LYS A 99 6.81 -11.72 -17.61
C LYS A 99 5.79 -11.11 -16.66
N SER A 100 4.77 -11.89 -16.32
CA SER A 100 3.85 -11.54 -15.24
C SER A 100 4.60 -11.38 -13.92
N PHE A 101 4.14 -10.47 -13.07
CA PHE A 101 4.73 -10.26 -11.75
C PHE A 101 3.68 -9.90 -10.71
N ILE A 102 3.97 -10.23 -9.46
CA ILE A 102 3.12 -9.98 -8.31
C ILE A 102 3.63 -8.74 -7.57
N PHE A 103 2.70 -7.92 -7.07
CA PHE A 103 2.97 -6.80 -6.19
C PHE A 103 2.13 -6.87 -4.91
N LYS A 104 2.61 -6.20 -3.86
CA LYS A 104 1.85 -5.94 -2.63
C LYS A 104 1.21 -4.57 -2.66
N PHE A 105 0.09 -4.40 -1.97
CA PHE A 105 -0.50 -3.07 -1.76
C PHE A 105 0.22 -2.35 -0.62
N ALA A 106 0.43 -1.03 -0.77
CA ALA A 106 0.89 -0.17 0.32
C ALA A 106 -0.18 -0.07 1.40
N ASP A 107 -1.47 -0.01 1.01
CA ASP A 107 -2.61 -0.18 1.89
C ASP A 107 -3.39 -1.46 1.51
N PRO A 108 -3.09 -2.62 2.14
CA PRO A 108 -3.76 -3.88 1.85
C PRO A 108 -5.23 -3.92 2.29
N LYS A 109 -5.77 -2.86 2.91
CA LYS A 109 -7.17 -2.78 3.33
C LYS A 109 -7.99 -1.88 2.41
N ASN A 110 -7.48 -0.69 2.09
CA ASN A 110 -8.25 0.31 1.35
C ASN A 110 -8.01 0.25 -0.16
N ASP A 111 -6.79 -0.06 -0.63
CA ASP A 111 -6.54 -0.16 -2.08
C ASP A 111 -7.38 -1.28 -2.73
N PRO A 112 -7.44 -2.51 -2.17
CA PRO A 112 -8.36 -3.54 -2.65
C PRO A 112 -9.84 -3.12 -2.68
N LYS A 113 -10.30 -2.39 -1.66
CA LYS A 113 -11.68 -1.90 -1.58
C LYS A 113 -11.97 -0.83 -2.63
N ALA A 114 -11.02 0.05 -2.92
CA ALA A 114 -11.16 1.07 -3.95
C ALA A 114 -11.23 0.43 -5.35
N ILE A 115 -10.48 -0.66 -5.59
CA ILE A 115 -10.64 -1.46 -6.82
C ILE A 115 -12.03 -2.10 -6.88
N ASP A 116 -12.49 -2.73 -5.79
CA ASP A 116 -13.82 -3.35 -5.73
C ASP A 116 -14.97 -2.37 -6.00
N LYS A 117 -14.80 -1.09 -5.64
CA LYS A 117 -15.75 0.00 -5.90
C LYS A 117 -15.63 0.62 -7.29
N GLY A 118 -14.59 0.26 -8.06
CA GLY A 118 -14.28 0.88 -9.34
C GLY A 118 -13.67 2.29 -9.22
N GLU A 119 -13.26 2.70 -8.03
CA GLU A 119 -12.53 3.96 -7.80
C GLU A 119 -11.10 3.85 -8.36
N ILE A 120 -10.49 2.66 -8.26
CA ILE A 120 -9.23 2.32 -8.91
C ILE A 120 -9.51 1.40 -10.09
N THR A 121 -9.11 1.83 -11.28
CA THR A 121 -9.40 1.15 -12.54
C THR A 121 -8.17 0.46 -13.12
N GLY A 122 -6.97 0.75 -12.61
CA GLY A 122 -5.75 0.15 -13.11
C GLY A 122 -4.49 0.50 -12.33
N VAL A 123 -3.36 0.04 -12.85
CA VAL A 123 -2.01 0.21 -12.31
C VAL A 123 -1.12 0.87 -13.36
N LYS A 124 -0.07 1.55 -12.90
CA LYS A 124 1.02 2.10 -13.70
C LYS A 124 2.36 1.66 -13.11
N ILE A 125 3.24 1.14 -13.94
CA ILE A 125 4.58 0.71 -13.51
C ILE A 125 5.50 1.93 -13.54
N VAL A 126 6.12 2.24 -12.40
CA VAL A 126 7.04 3.38 -12.27
C VAL A 126 8.45 2.86 -12.04
N ILE A 127 9.28 2.98 -13.07
CA ILE A 127 10.69 2.58 -13.02
C ILE A 127 11.56 3.65 -12.33
N ASN A 128 12.77 3.26 -11.89
CA ASN A 128 13.68 4.15 -11.16
C ASN A 128 14.01 5.43 -11.93
N ASP A 129 14.14 5.37 -13.26
CA ASP A 129 14.43 6.55 -14.08
C ASP A 129 13.28 7.56 -14.07
N ALA A 130 12.02 7.07 -14.05
CA ALA A 130 10.85 7.93 -13.92
C ALA A 130 10.82 8.64 -12.55
N ILE A 131 11.18 7.93 -11.48
CA ILE A 131 11.29 8.52 -10.13
C ILE A 131 12.41 9.56 -10.11
N SER A 132 13.60 9.23 -10.61
CA SER A 132 14.75 10.14 -10.67
C SER A 132 14.40 11.42 -11.42
N LYS A 133 13.72 11.30 -12.57
CA LYS A 133 13.29 12.46 -13.37
C LYS A 133 12.31 13.36 -12.61
N VAL A 134 11.34 12.79 -11.90
CA VAL A 134 10.43 13.57 -11.03
C VAL A 134 11.21 14.33 -9.96
N LEU A 135 12.18 13.67 -9.33
CA LEU A 135 13.03 14.31 -8.32
C LEU A 135 13.90 15.42 -8.93
N ASP A 136 14.52 15.21 -10.09
CA ASP A 136 15.29 16.24 -10.78
C ASP A 136 14.44 17.46 -11.12
N ASN A 137 13.23 17.24 -11.64
CA ASN A 137 12.27 18.30 -11.95
C ASN A 137 11.84 19.09 -10.70
N SER A 138 11.70 18.42 -9.55
CA SER A 138 11.43 19.12 -8.29
C SER A 138 12.60 19.98 -7.80
N GLY A 139 13.82 19.70 -8.26
CA GLY A 139 15.03 20.42 -7.90
C GLY A 139 15.74 19.89 -6.65
N VAL A 140 15.30 18.79 -6.05
CA VAL A 140 15.96 18.18 -4.86
C VAL A 140 17.41 17.79 -5.13
N ASN A 141 17.76 17.52 -6.38
CA ASN A 141 19.11 17.13 -6.77
C ASN A 141 20.04 18.31 -7.08
N LYS A 142 19.52 19.54 -7.19
CA LYS A 142 20.34 20.75 -7.42
C LYS A 142 21.25 21.02 -6.23
N GLN A 143 22.52 21.33 -6.50
CA GLN A 143 23.52 21.57 -5.47
C GLN A 143 23.13 22.71 -4.52
N GLU A 144 22.62 23.83 -5.06
CA GLU A 144 22.17 24.98 -4.24
C GLU A 144 21.08 24.59 -3.24
N ASN A 145 20.18 23.68 -3.63
CA ASN A 145 19.06 23.23 -2.82
C ASN A 145 19.51 22.23 -1.76
N LYS A 146 20.55 21.43 -2.04
CA LYS A 146 21.16 20.54 -1.03
C LYS A 146 21.89 21.33 0.05
N GLU A 147 22.59 22.39 -0.33
CA GLU A 147 23.28 23.30 0.60
C GLU A 147 22.27 24.08 1.46
N ASN A 148 21.13 24.48 0.88
CA ASN A 148 20.06 25.19 1.55
C ASN A 148 18.84 24.30 1.88
N LYS A 149 19.07 23.01 2.15
CA LYS A 149 18.02 21.97 2.19
C LYS A 149 16.86 22.25 3.13
N ILE A 150 17.09 22.88 4.29
CA ILE A 150 16.01 23.22 5.23
C ILE A 150 15.12 24.30 4.62
N LYS A 151 15.70 25.38 4.10
CA LYS A 151 14.95 26.47 3.47
C LYS A 151 14.18 25.97 2.23
N PHE A 152 14.84 25.13 1.43
CA PHE A 152 14.23 24.52 0.25
C PHE A 152 13.03 23.65 0.63
N ILE A 153 13.23 22.65 1.51
CA ILE A 153 12.15 21.73 1.85
C ILE A 153 10.98 22.45 2.53
N THR A 154 11.23 23.41 3.44
CA THR A 154 10.14 24.15 4.10
C THR A 154 9.33 25.00 3.14
N ARG A 155 9.92 25.48 2.05
CA ARG A 155 9.23 26.30 1.04
C ARG A 155 8.49 25.43 0.04
N GLU A 156 9.16 24.41 -0.49
CA GLU A 156 8.62 23.59 -1.58
C GLU A 156 7.70 22.48 -1.09
N SER A 157 7.64 22.21 0.22
CA SER A 157 6.70 21.25 0.80
C SER A 157 5.44 21.90 1.36
N ASP A 158 5.38 23.23 1.45
CA ASP A 158 4.34 23.92 2.20
C ASP A 158 2.95 23.73 1.60
N ALA A 159 2.17 22.84 2.21
CA ALA A 159 0.80 22.53 1.83
C ALA A 159 -0.23 23.58 2.31
N SER A 160 0.19 24.63 3.03
CA SER A 160 -0.72 25.65 3.55
C SER A 160 -1.07 26.76 2.56
N ASN A 161 -0.27 26.93 1.50
CA ASN A 161 -0.56 27.86 0.42
C ASN A 161 -1.62 27.28 -0.54
N LEU A 162 -2.75 27.97 -0.64
CA LEU A 162 -3.92 27.57 -1.45
C LEU A 162 -3.65 27.47 -2.97
N GLU A 163 -2.48 27.92 -3.44
CA GLU A 163 -2.07 27.81 -4.85
C GLU A 163 -1.37 26.47 -5.18
N GLY A 164 -1.01 25.63 -4.18
CA GLY A 164 -0.55 24.25 -4.44
C GLY A 164 0.74 24.12 -5.26
N GLU A 165 1.64 25.10 -5.22
CA GLU A 165 2.76 25.24 -6.17
C GLU A 165 4.12 24.70 -5.69
N GLY A 166 4.17 24.14 -4.49
CA GLY A 166 5.42 23.63 -3.93
C GLY A 166 5.95 22.44 -4.73
N LYS A 167 7.20 22.50 -5.22
CA LYS A 167 7.76 21.45 -6.09
C LYS A 167 7.92 20.08 -5.42
N MET A 168 7.75 20.00 -4.10
CA MET A 168 7.76 18.75 -3.34
C MET A 168 6.37 18.30 -2.90
N ASP A 169 5.30 19.02 -3.26
CA ASP A 169 3.93 18.48 -3.22
C ASP A 169 3.73 17.54 -4.40
N TYR A 170 4.28 16.34 -4.26
CA TYR A 170 4.39 15.40 -5.37
C TYR A 170 3.05 14.87 -5.85
N VAL A 171 2.01 14.82 -5.01
CA VAL A 171 0.67 14.37 -5.45
C VAL A 171 0.14 15.30 -6.55
N VAL A 172 0.42 16.60 -6.45
CA VAL A 172 -0.04 17.63 -7.40
C VAL A 172 0.98 17.86 -8.52
N THR A 173 2.27 17.92 -8.19
CA THR A 173 3.31 18.40 -9.11
C THR A 173 4.02 17.30 -9.90
N ALA A 174 4.00 16.05 -9.43
CA ALA A 174 4.76 14.98 -10.07
C ALA A 174 4.14 14.55 -11.40
N LYS A 175 5.00 14.42 -12.41
CA LYS A 175 4.66 13.87 -13.72
C LYS A 175 5.62 12.73 -14.09
N PRO A 176 5.48 11.54 -13.49
CA PRO A 176 6.33 10.41 -13.82
C PRO A 176 6.24 10.06 -15.31
N LEU A 177 7.39 9.74 -15.91
CA LEU A 177 7.47 9.23 -17.27
C LEU A 177 7.02 7.76 -17.30
N ILE A 178 5.84 7.49 -17.85
CA ILE A 178 5.26 6.15 -17.93
C ILE A 178 4.94 5.87 -19.39
N ASP A 179 5.40 4.73 -19.90
CA ASP A 179 5.27 4.34 -21.31
C ASP A 179 5.77 5.43 -22.29
N GLY A 180 6.81 6.17 -21.89
CA GLY A 180 7.42 7.25 -22.67
C GLY A 180 6.68 8.60 -22.63
N ILE A 181 5.61 8.72 -21.83
CA ILE A 181 4.80 9.94 -21.73
C ILE A 181 4.85 10.46 -20.29
N GLU A 182 5.12 11.76 -20.13
CA GLU A 182 4.97 12.43 -18.84
C GLU A 182 3.49 12.68 -18.58
N GLN A 183 2.98 12.12 -17.48
CA GLN A 183 1.58 12.26 -17.11
C GLN A 183 1.44 12.57 -15.63
N PRO A 184 0.48 13.41 -15.22
CA PRO A 184 0.21 13.68 -13.82
C PRO A 184 -0.25 12.42 -13.09
N ILE A 185 -0.07 12.41 -11.77
CA ILE A 185 -0.63 11.37 -10.92
C ILE A 185 -2.16 11.45 -10.96
N SER A 186 -2.80 10.45 -11.56
CA SER A 186 -4.25 10.23 -11.48
C SER A 186 -4.66 9.49 -10.21
N ALA A 187 -5.83 9.86 -9.67
CA ALA A 187 -6.44 9.25 -8.48
C ALA A 187 -7.03 7.85 -8.74
N ASP A 188 -7.37 7.52 -9.98
CA ASP A 188 -7.97 6.24 -10.36
C ASP A 188 -6.95 5.13 -10.66
N LYS A 189 -5.66 5.39 -10.42
CA LYS A 189 -4.56 4.45 -10.68
C LYS A 189 -3.73 4.18 -9.44
N LEU A 190 -3.21 2.96 -9.37
CA LEU A 190 -2.12 2.58 -8.48
C LEU A 190 -0.76 2.72 -9.19
N TYR A 191 0.26 3.18 -8.49
CA TYR A 191 1.63 3.34 -8.98
C TYR A 191 2.50 2.27 -8.36
N ILE A 192 3.04 1.37 -9.18
CA ILE A 192 3.86 0.26 -8.75
C ILE A 192 5.33 0.70 -8.78
N THR A 193 5.99 0.66 -7.62
CA THR A 193 7.42 0.90 -7.49
C THR A 193 8.17 -0.39 -7.15
N GLN A 194 9.40 -0.51 -7.64
CA GLN A 194 10.27 -1.62 -7.27
C GLN A 194 11.02 -1.31 -5.97
N THR A 195 10.83 -2.15 -4.96
CA THR A 195 11.55 -2.07 -3.68
C THR A 195 12.50 -3.25 -3.52
N ALA A 196 13.41 -3.16 -2.55
CA ALA A 196 14.31 -4.27 -2.20
C ALA A 196 13.55 -5.55 -1.78
N SER A 197 12.32 -5.41 -1.28
CA SER A 197 11.46 -6.52 -0.84
C SER A 197 10.43 -6.95 -1.90
N GLY A 198 10.50 -6.42 -3.12
CA GLY A 198 9.55 -6.70 -4.20
C GLY A 198 8.77 -5.46 -4.65
N ALA A 199 7.83 -5.66 -5.58
CA ALA A 199 6.99 -4.60 -6.12
C ALA A 199 5.90 -4.19 -5.11
N VAL A 200 5.70 -2.88 -4.95
CA VAL A 200 4.65 -2.31 -4.07
C VAL A 200 3.84 -1.30 -4.86
N ALA A 201 2.52 -1.46 -4.83
CA ALA A 201 1.55 -0.54 -5.42
C ALA A 201 1.11 0.50 -4.40
N HIS A 202 1.08 1.76 -4.84
CA HIS A 202 0.69 2.92 -4.04
C HIS A 202 -0.49 3.61 -4.71
N ASN A 203 -1.55 3.98 -3.98
CA ASN A 203 -2.50 4.97 -4.51
C ASN A 203 -1.81 6.33 -4.73
N ASN A 204 -2.52 7.29 -5.31
CA ASN A 204 -1.99 8.62 -5.63
C ASN A 204 -1.33 9.31 -4.42
N TYR A 205 -1.98 9.29 -3.25
CA TYR A 205 -1.45 9.90 -2.02
C TYR A 205 -0.23 9.16 -1.50
N ASN A 206 -0.30 7.84 -1.41
CA ASN A 206 0.82 6.99 -1.00
C ASN A 206 2.03 7.14 -1.95
N PHE A 207 1.79 7.33 -3.25
CA PHE A 207 2.86 7.51 -4.23
C PHE A 207 3.52 8.89 -4.10
N GLY A 208 2.75 9.96 -3.86
CA GLY A 208 3.30 11.25 -3.48
C GLY A 208 4.14 11.18 -2.20
N ASN A 209 3.66 10.42 -1.21
CA ASN A 209 4.37 10.14 0.03
C ASN A 209 5.65 9.31 -0.17
N PHE A 210 5.65 8.37 -1.11
CA PHE A 210 6.86 7.69 -1.56
C PHE A 210 7.87 8.69 -2.15
N LEU A 211 7.42 9.58 -3.04
CA LEU A 211 8.28 10.60 -3.66
C LEU A 211 8.83 11.59 -2.62
N TRP A 212 8.03 11.98 -1.62
CA TRP A 212 8.48 12.76 -0.46
C TRP A 212 9.65 12.09 0.24
N GLY A 213 9.49 10.80 0.60
CA GLY A 213 10.54 10.02 1.23
C GLY A 213 11.82 9.96 0.40
N ALA A 214 11.67 9.80 -0.92
CA ALA A 214 12.77 9.74 -1.87
C ALA A 214 13.50 11.08 -2.00
N GLY A 215 12.76 12.18 -2.21
CA GLY A 215 13.29 13.53 -2.37
C GLY A 215 13.99 14.05 -1.11
N ALA A 216 13.35 13.92 0.05
CA ALA A 216 13.96 14.33 1.32
C ALA A 216 15.18 13.44 1.68
N GLY A 217 15.16 12.17 1.28
CA GLY A 217 16.32 11.28 1.37
C GLY A 217 17.50 11.72 0.50
N LYS A 218 17.24 12.22 -0.72
CA LYS A 218 18.22 12.81 -1.66
C LYS A 218 18.78 14.16 -1.19
N LEU A 219 17.97 14.97 -0.51
CA LEU A 219 18.41 16.18 0.20
C LEU A 219 19.33 15.88 1.40
N GLY A 220 19.44 14.61 1.80
CA GLY A 220 20.34 14.19 2.87
C GLY A 220 19.76 14.32 4.27
N PHE A 221 18.44 14.29 4.43
CA PHE A 221 17.81 14.17 5.74
C PHE A 221 17.90 12.74 6.30
N SER A 222 17.83 12.59 7.62
CA SER A 222 17.74 11.28 8.27
C SER A 222 16.31 10.74 8.15
N LYS A 223 16.16 9.40 8.19
CA LYS A 223 14.83 8.76 8.08
C LYS A 223 13.83 9.30 9.12
N LEU A 224 14.30 9.56 10.34
CA LEU A 224 13.49 10.10 11.42
C LEU A 224 12.93 11.49 11.07
N ILE A 225 13.79 12.40 10.58
CA ILE A 225 13.39 13.75 10.19
C ILE A 225 12.44 13.73 9.00
N VAL A 226 12.67 12.85 8.02
CA VAL A 226 11.78 12.71 6.85
C VAL A 226 10.37 12.29 7.27
N LYS A 227 10.25 11.32 8.19
CA LYS A 227 8.97 10.82 8.69
C LYS A 227 8.23 11.84 9.55
N LEU A 228 8.94 12.52 10.46
CA LEU A 228 8.36 13.59 11.28
C LEU A 228 7.96 14.79 10.44
N GLY A 229 8.77 15.15 9.44
CA GLY A 229 8.47 16.24 8.51
C GLY A 229 7.18 15.99 7.73
N ALA A 230 6.93 14.76 7.29
CA ALA A 230 5.68 14.39 6.63
C ALA A 230 4.46 14.59 7.55
N HIS A 231 4.54 14.12 8.80
CA HIS A 231 3.46 14.32 9.78
C HIS A 231 3.15 15.81 10.00
N ILE A 232 4.19 16.64 10.12
CA ILE A 232 4.02 18.09 10.27
C ILE A 232 3.41 18.70 9.02
N ASN A 233 3.78 18.23 7.83
CA ASN A 233 3.24 18.71 6.58
C ASN A 233 1.75 18.39 6.44
N SER A 234 1.37 17.14 6.72
CA SER A 234 -0.01 16.69 6.73
C SER A 234 -0.86 17.54 7.69
N LEU A 235 -0.40 17.75 8.93
CA LEU A 235 -1.10 18.60 9.91
C LEU A 235 -1.32 20.06 9.47
N ARG A 236 -0.48 20.58 8.57
CA ARG A 236 -0.57 21.96 8.06
C ARG A 236 -1.45 22.09 6.83
N ASP A 237 -1.77 20.98 6.15
CA ASP A 237 -2.68 20.97 5.02
C ASP A 237 -4.11 21.33 5.50
N PRO A 238 -4.73 22.40 4.96
CA PRO A 238 -6.07 22.80 5.35
C PRO A 238 -7.15 21.76 5.03
N HIS A 239 -6.91 20.87 4.07
CA HIS A 239 -7.82 19.78 3.68
C HIS A 239 -7.63 18.53 4.53
N TYR A 240 -6.42 18.29 5.06
CA TYR A 240 -6.02 17.05 5.72
C TYR A 240 -5.32 17.30 7.06
N ARG A 241 -5.96 18.00 8.00
CA ARG A 241 -5.43 18.32 9.34
C ARG A 241 -5.32 17.11 10.29
N ARG A 242 -4.60 16.07 9.89
CA ARG A 242 -4.35 14.86 10.67
C ARG A 242 -2.92 14.39 10.47
N LEU A 243 -2.48 13.46 11.30
CA LEU A 243 -1.22 12.77 11.08
C LEU A 243 -1.36 11.80 9.90
N ASP A 244 -0.27 11.63 9.15
CA ASP A 244 -0.16 10.54 8.16
C ASP A 244 -0.61 9.19 8.74
N SER A 245 -1.32 8.42 7.93
CA SER A 245 -1.70 7.05 8.26
C SER A 245 -0.48 6.11 8.27
N GLN A 246 -0.71 4.86 8.66
CA GLN A 246 0.36 3.85 8.67
C GLN A 246 0.88 3.53 7.27
N ASP A 247 0.00 3.47 6.27
CA ASP A 247 0.33 3.22 4.85
C ASP A 247 1.08 4.40 4.21
N ASP A 248 0.75 5.63 4.59
CA ASP A 248 1.50 6.83 4.21
C ASP A 248 2.94 6.78 4.75
N GLN A 249 3.08 6.56 6.05
CA GLN A 249 4.38 6.42 6.71
C GLN A 249 5.17 5.19 6.24
N TYR A 250 4.49 4.16 5.76
CA TYR A 250 5.09 3.01 5.11
C TYR A 250 5.69 3.42 3.75
N SER A 251 4.90 4.10 2.91
CA SER A 251 5.32 4.59 1.59
C SER A 251 6.48 5.58 1.67
N ILE A 252 6.44 6.53 2.60
CA ILE A 252 7.56 7.44 2.91
C ILE A 252 8.83 6.65 3.26
N GLY A 253 8.68 5.61 4.07
CA GLY A 253 9.78 4.74 4.46
C GLY A 253 10.40 4.00 3.27
N LEU A 254 9.58 3.55 2.32
CA LEU A 254 10.02 2.89 1.09
C LEU A 254 10.77 3.87 0.18
N GLY A 255 10.21 5.06 -0.03
CA GLY A 255 10.86 6.12 -0.81
C GLY A 255 12.22 6.53 -0.24
N TYR A 256 12.31 6.66 1.09
CA TYR A 256 13.58 6.93 1.76
C TYR A 256 14.62 5.84 1.48
N LYS A 257 14.24 4.55 1.60
CA LYS A 257 15.15 3.43 1.28
C LYS A 257 15.57 3.48 -0.18
N TRP A 258 14.64 3.75 -1.09
CA TRP A 258 14.93 3.92 -2.52
C TRP A 258 16.01 4.98 -2.76
N SER A 259 15.95 6.12 -2.07
CA SER A 259 16.95 7.21 -2.19
C SER A 259 18.37 6.80 -1.81
N LYS A 260 18.52 5.82 -0.91
CA LYS A 260 19.83 5.34 -0.45
C LYS A 260 20.45 4.32 -1.38
N LEU A 261 19.60 3.59 -2.11
CA LEU A 261 20.01 2.59 -3.09
C LEU A 261 20.33 3.21 -4.46
N ASN A 262 19.63 4.30 -4.83
CA ASN A 262 19.79 4.97 -6.12
C ASN A 262 20.43 6.34 -5.90
N LYS A 263 21.76 6.40 -5.70
CA LYS A 263 22.48 7.66 -5.42
C LYS A 263 22.72 8.50 -6.65
#